data_AF-X1IH36-F1
#
_entry.id   AF-X1IH36-F1
#
_cell.length_a   1.000
_cell.length_b   1.000
_cell.length_c   1.000
_cell.angle_alpha   90.00
_cell.angle_beta   90.00
_cell.angle_gamma   90.00
#
_symmetry.space_group_name_H-M   'P 1'
#
loop_
_entity.id
_entity.type
_entity.pdbx_description
1 polymer ?
#
loop_
_entity_poly.entity_id
_entity_poly.type
_entity_poly.pdbx_seq_one_letter_code
_entity_poly.pdbx_strand_id
1 'polypeptide(L)' 'DMPNIDNIIVDHAHTYEPTGPFGAKGIGEAALSAVASSFGNAVYNAVGIRFHELPITPEIMLKALEEKEIGGKLRNAN' A
#
# COMPACT_ATOMS: atom_id res chain seq x y z
N ASP A 1 -8.76 7.50 7.56
CA ASP A 1 -9.39 6.78 8.68
C ASP A 1 -8.68 5.46 8.91
N MET A 2 -8.86 4.81 10.06
CA MET A 2 -8.27 3.50 10.38
C MET A 2 -9.14 2.36 9.81
N PRO A 3 -8.57 1.29 9.23
CA PRO A 3 -9.34 0.12 8.83
C PRO A 3 -10.01 -0.56 10.04
N ASN A 4 -11.14 -1.22 9.81
CA ASN A 4 -11.84 -1.97 10.87
C ASN A 4 -10.97 -3.15 11.35
N ILE A 5 -10.76 -3.22 12.67
CA ILE A 5 -9.92 -4.22 13.35
C ILE A 5 -10.48 -5.63 13.16
N ASP A 6 -11.80 -5.80 13.10
CA ASP A 6 -12.44 -7.12 12.94
C ASP A 6 -12.06 -7.81 11.61
N ASN A 7 -11.53 -7.04 10.64
CA ASN A 7 -11.09 -7.53 9.33
C ASN A 7 -9.57 -7.74 9.23
N ILE A 8 -8.83 -7.65 10.34
CA ILE A 8 -7.37 -7.81 10.35
C ILE A 8 -7.02 -9.19 10.95
N ILE A 9 -6.28 -9.99 10.17
CA ILE A 9 -5.70 -11.25 10.64
C ILE A 9 -4.25 -10.97 11.05
N VAL A 10 -3.86 -11.42 12.24
CA VAL A 10 -2.51 -11.26 12.77
C VAL A 10 -1.89 -12.63 13.00
N ASP A 11 -0.87 -12.94 12.20
CA ASP A 11 -0.05 -14.15 12.34
C ASP A 11 1.30 -13.79 12.95
N HIS A 12 1.69 -14.54 13.99
CA HIS A 12 2.98 -14.33 14.65
C HIS A 12 4.03 -15.27 14.05
N ALA A 13 5.09 -14.71 13.50
CA ALA A 13 6.24 -15.50 13.09
C ALA A 13 7.00 -16.01 14.33
N HIS A 14 7.06 -17.34 14.50
CA HIS A 14 7.84 -17.96 15.57
C HIS A 14 9.34 -17.84 15.28
N THR A 15 9.99 -16.85 15.87
CA THR A 15 11.44 -16.63 15.72
C THR A 15 12.07 -16.21 17.06
N TYR A 16 13.36 -16.51 17.25
CA TYR A 16 14.11 -16.18 18.47
C TYR A 16 15.30 -15.26 18.13
N GLU A 17 15.59 -14.27 18.97
CA GLU A 17 16.77 -13.41 18.87
C GLU A 17 17.78 -13.74 19.97
N PRO A 18 18.93 -14.37 19.66
CA PRO A 18 19.91 -14.77 20.66
C PRO A 18 20.45 -13.60 21.50
N THR A 19 20.48 -12.39 20.95
CA THR A 19 21.04 -11.21 21.63
C THR A 19 20.00 -10.41 22.43
N GLY A 20 18.71 -10.69 22.24
CA GLY A 20 17.61 -9.96 22.86
C GLY A 20 17.18 -10.59 24.18
N PRO A 21 16.74 -9.79 25.17
CA PRO A 21 16.21 -10.32 26.42
C PRO A 21 15.00 -11.21 26.13
N PHE A 22 15.03 -12.46 26.62
CA PHE A 22 13.98 -13.45 26.36
C PHE A 22 13.70 -13.74 24.87
N GLY A 23 14.64 -13.44 23.97
CA GLY A 23 14.44 -13.62 22.52
C GLY A 23 13.73 -12.46 21.81
N ALA A 24 13.51 -11.33 22.48
CA ALA A 24 12.78 -10.19 21.94
C ALA A 24 13.51 -9.48 20.79
N LYS A 25 12.73 -8.91 19.86
CA LYS A 25 13.18 -8.12 18.70
C LYS A 25 12.43 -6.79 18.64
N GLY A 26 13.05 -5.77 18.07
CA GLY A 26 12.37 -4.52 17.75
C GLY A 26 11.41 -4.71 16.56
N ILE A 27 10.17 -4.21 16.67
CA ILE A 27 9.15 -4.32 15.61
C ILE A 27 8.56 -2.98 15.17
N GLY A 28 8.70 -1.92 15.97
CA GLY A 28 8.01 -0.64 15.72
C GLY A 28 8.30 -0.03 14.34
N GLU A 29 9.57 0.15 14.00
CA GLU A 29 9.97 0.70 12.70
C GLU A 29 9.71 -0.27 11.55
N ALA A 30 9.99 -1.56 11.77
CA ALA A 30 9.78 -2.60 10.77
C ALA A 30 8.30 -2.74 10.36
N ALA A 31 7.37 -2.63 11.31
CA ALA A 31 5.94 -2.66 11.05
C ALA A 31 5.47 -1.45 10.22
N LEU A 32 6.09 -0.27 10.41
CA LEU A 32 5.74 0.93 9.67
C LEU A 32 6.35 0.98 8.27
N SER A 33 7.56 0.42 8.09
CA SER A 33 8.34 0.54 6.86
C SER A 33 7.60 0.06 5.60
N ALA A 34 6.77 -0.99 5.73
CA ALA A 34 6.02 -1.55 4.61
C ALA A 34 4.70 -0.83 4.28
N VAL A 35 4.24 0.13 5.10
CA VAL A 35 2.90 0.72 4.97
C VAL A 35 2.74 1.47 3.65
N ALA A 36 3.68 2.36 3.32
CA ALA A 36 3.63 3.19 2.12
C ALA A 36 3.65 2.35 0.82
N SER A 37 4.54 1.36 0.75
CA SER A 37 4.67 0.48 -0.42
C SER A 37 3.46 -0.45 -0.58
N SER A 38 2.95 -1.00 0.53
CA SER A 38 1.75 -1.84 0.52
C SER A 38 0.52 -1.07 0.03
N PHE A 39 0.34 0.17 0.49
CA PHE A 39 -0.75 1.03 0.03
C PHE A 39 -0.63 1.35 -1.47
N GLY A 40 0.55 1.76 -1.95
CA GLY A 40 0.78 2.03 -3.37
C GLY A 40 0.55 0.81 -4.26
N ASN A 41 0.91 -0.38 -3.80
CA ASN A 41 0.64 -1.64 -4.50
C ASN A 41 -0.85 -1.99 -4.51
N ALA A 42 -1.56 -1.79 -3.40
CA ALA A 42 -3.01 -2.02 -3.34
C ALA A 42 -3.77 -1.07 -4.29
N VAL A 43 -3.39 0.20 -4.33
CA VAL A 43 -3.95 1.18 -5.27
C VAL A 43 -3.69 0.74 -6.72
N TYR A 44 -2.45 0.38 -7.06
CA TYR A 44 -2.14 -0.13 -8.39
C TYR A 44 -2.98 -1.36 -8.76
N ASN A 45 -3.15 -2.30 -7.83
CA ASN A 45 -3.98 -3.48 -8.04
C ASN A 45 -5.45 -3.11 -8.31
N ALA A 46 -5.97 -2.10 -7.62
CA ALA A 46 -7.36 -1.66 -7.76
C ALA A 46 -7.64 -0.90 -9.06
N VAL A 47 -6.76 0.01 -9.48
CA VAL A 47 -7.02 0.93 -10.59
C VAL A 47 -6.08 0.78 -11.79
N GLY A 48 -5.03 -0.03 -11.68
CA GLY A 48 -4.03 -0.26 -12.73
C GLY A 48 -3.14 0.95 -13.03
N ILE A 49 -3.06 1.93 -12.14
CA ILE A 49 -2.23 3.14 -12.27
C ILE A 49 -1.13 3.10 -11.22
N ARG A 50 0.13 3.34 -11.63
CA ARG A 50 1.27 3.35 -10.73
C ARG A 50 1.59 4.78 -10.28
N PHE A 51 1.38 5.06 -9.00
CA PHE A 51 1.80 6.31 -8.36
C PHE A 51 3.21 6.15 -7.79
N HIS A 52 4.05 7.18 -7.95
CA HIS A 52 5.45 7.20 -7.47
C HIS A 52 5.69 8.28 -6.42
N GLU A 53 4.65 9.03 -6.06
CA GLU A 53 4.69 10.11 -5.09
C GLU A 53 3.52 9.95 -4.11
N LEU A 54 3.79 10.31 -2.85
CA LEU A 54 2.81 10.31 -1.77
C LEU A 54 2.67 11.74 -1.20
N PRO A 55 1.51 12.11 -0.65
CA PRO A 55 0.29 11.30 -0.52
C PRO A 55 -0.51 11.20 -1.83
N ILE A 56 -1.21 10.07 -2.05
CA ILE A 56 -2.19 9.92 -3.14
C ILE A 56 -3.50 10.53 -2.65
N THR A 57 -3.71 11.82 -2.93
CA THR A 57 -4.94 12.52 -2.53
C THR A 57 -6.09 12.22 -3.51
N PRO A 58 -7.36 12.47 -3.12
CA PRO A 58 -8.49 12.31 -4.02
C PRO A 58 -8.36 13.10 -5.33
N GLU A 59 -7.79 14.30 -5.29
CA GLU A 59 -7.59 15.16 -6.48
C GLU A 59 -6.58 14.53 -7.45
N ILE A 60 -5.47 13.99 -6.92
CA ILE A 60 -4.46 13.28 -7.71
C ILE A 60 -5.06 12.00 -8.31
N MET A 61 -5.85 11.26 -7.53
CA MET A 61 -6.52 10.04 -7.99
C MET A 61 -7.51 10.34 -9.12
N LEU A 62 -8.37 11.35 -8.94
CA LEU A 62 -9.39 11.72 -9.91
C LEU A 62 -8.75 12.10 -11.24
N LYS A 63 -7.75 12.98 -11.21
CA LYS A 63 -7.01 13.39 -12.40
C LYS A 63 -6.38 12.19 -13.13
N ALA A 64 -5.75 11.28 -12.39
CA ALA A 64 -5.12 10.10 -12.99
C ALA A 64 -6.14 9.14 -13.64
N LEU A 65 -7.33 9.00 -13.07
CA LEU A 65 -8.42 8.20 -13.65
C LEU A 65 -8.96 8.82 -14.95
N GLU A 66 -9.16 10.14 -14.97
CA GLU A 66 -9.58 10.88 -16.17
C GLU A 66 -8.55 10.75 -17.31
N GLU A 67 -7.26 10.95 -17.01
CA GLU A 67 -6.17 10.79 -17.98
C GLU A 67 -6.13 9.37 -18.56
N LYS A 68 -6.33 8.35 -17.72
CA LYS A 68 -6.41 6.95 -18.16
C LYS A 68 -7.60 6.71 -19.08
N GLU A 69 -8.77 7.27 -18.79
CA GLU A 69 -9.97 7.14 -19.62
C GLU A 69 -9.78 7.80 -20.99
N ILE A 70 -9.22 9.02 -21.03
CA ILE A 70 -8.91 9.74 -22.27
C ILE A 70 -7.93 8.93 -23.12
N GLY A 71 -6.86 8.43 -22.52
CA GLY A 71 -5.89 7.57 -23.20
C GLY A 71 -6.51 6.28 -23.75
N GLY A 72 -7.46 5.68 -23.02
CA GLY A 72 -8.24 4.52 -23.47
C GLY A 72 -9.12 4.84 -24.69
N LYS A 73 -9.82 5.97 -24.67
CA LYS A 73 -10.68 6.42 -25.80
C LYS A 73 -9.87 6.67 -27.07
N LEU A 74 -8.73 7.35 -26.96
CA LEU A 74 -7.83 7.62 -28.10
C LEU A 74 -7.27 6.32 -28.72
N ARG A 75 -6.94 5.33 -27.89
CA ARG A 75 -6.45 4.03 -28.37
C ARG A 75 -7.50 3.22 -29.12
N ASN A 76 -8.78 3.35 -28.75
CA ASN A 76 -9.88 2.62 -29.39
C ASN A 76 -10.45 3.30 -30.64
N ALA A 77 -10.05 4.55 -30.91
CA ALA A 77 -10.49 5.33 -32.06
C ALA A 77 -9.57 5.21 -33.30
N ASN A 78 -8.45 4.50 -33.18
CA ASN A 78 -7.51 4.15 -34.26
C ASN A 78 -7.60 2.66 -34.59
#